data_AF-A0A7Y3F7M1-F1
#
_entry.id   AF-A0A7Y3F7M1-F1
#
_cell.length_a   1.000
_cell.length_b   1.000
_cell.length_c   1.000
_cell.angle_alpha   90.00
_cell.angle_beta   90.00
_cell.angle_gamma   90.00
#
_symmetry.space_group_name_H-M   'P 1'
#
loop_
_entity.id
_entity.type
_entity.pdbx_description
1 polymer ?
#
loop_
_entity_poly.entity_id
_entity_poly.type
_entity_poly.pdbx_seq_one_letter_code
_entity_poly.pdbx_strand_id
1 'polypeptide(L)' 'FDGLRVQPSLPSHLTDVTVTRTCRGAEYRITITNTGGGEPRVSVDGQPIDESIVPYAPAGSTVTVQVAT' A
#
# COMPACT_ATOMS: atom_id res chain seq x y z
N PHE A 1 9.52 4.08 -14.31
CA PHE A 1 8.88 3.89 -13.00
C PHE A 1 8.05 2.64 -13.10
N ASP A 2 8.33 1.66 -12.26
CA ASP A 2 7.87 0.28 -12.45
C ASP A 2 6.62 -0.06 -11.60
N GLY A 3 6.16 0.88 -10.77
CA GLY A 3 4.95 0.74 -9.97
C GLY A 3 4.72 1.89 -8.99
N LEU A 4 3.77 1.69 -8.08
CA LEU A 4 3.47 2.55 -6.94
C LEU A 4 4.26 2.06 -5.72
N ARG A 5 5.25 2.85 -5.26
CA ARG A 5 6.00 2.52 -4.03
C ARG A 5 5.16 2.81 -2.79
N VAL A 6 5.08 1.83 -1.89
CA VAL A 6 4.35 1.91 -0.62
C VAL A 6 5.35 1.82 0.53
N GLN A 7 5.78 2.97 1.04
CA GLN A 7 6.75 3.07 2.12
C GLN A 7 6.24 4.05 3.19
N PRO A 8 5.41 3.60 4.14
CA PRO A 8 4.87 4.48 5.16
C PRO A 8 5.95 4.89 6.17
N SER A 9 5.84 6.11 6.68
CA SER A 9 6.62 6.59 7.81
C SER A 9 5.68 7.40 8.70
N LEU A 10 4.77 6.68 9.34
CA LEU A 10 3.70 7.25 10.15
C LEU A 10 4.15 7.34 11.61
N PRO A 11 3.72 8.37 12.35
CA PRO A 11 3.97 8.43 13.79
C PRO A 11 3.22 7.28 14.51
N SER A 12 3.82 6.74 15.56
CA SER A 12 3.35 5.51 16.24
C SER A 12 1.95 5.58 16.85
N HIS A 13 1.41 6.78 17.07
CA HIS A 13 0.03 6.95 17.56
C HIS A 13 -1.04 6.73 16.48
N LEU A 14 -0.66 6.71 15.20
CA LEU A 14 -1.56 6.38 14.09
C LEU A 14 -1.43 4.88 13.77
N THR A 15 -2.18 4.05 14.49
CA THR A 15 -2.10 2.58 14.41
C THR A 15 -2.77 2.01 13.16
N ASP A 16 -3.88 2.60 12.73
CA ASP A 16 -4.69 2.11 11.62
C ASP A 16 -5.04 3.27 10.69
N VAL A 17 -4.55 3.21 9.46
CA VAL A 17 -4.72 4.28 8.47
C VAL A 17 -5.17 3.70 7.14
N THR A 18 -6.22 4.27 6.57
CA THR A 18 -6.67 3.96 5.22
C THR A 18 -6.35 5.13 4.29
N VAL A 19 -5.61 4.86 3.21
CA VAL A 19 -5.29 5.81 2.15
C VAL A 19 -5.99 5.37 0.86
N THR A 20 -6.79 6.25 0.28
CA THR A 20 -7.29 6.06 -1.09
C THR A 20 -6.45 6.91 -2.03
N ARG A 21 -5.77 6.26 -2.98
CA ARG A 21 -4.87 6.90 -3.94
C ARG A 21 -5.27 6.53 -5.37
N THR A 22 -5.57 7.52 -6.19
CA THR A 22 -5.67 7.30 -7.64
C THR A 22 -4.29 7.45 -8.28
N CYS A 23 -3.85 6.45 -9.04
CA CYS A 23 -2.61 6.49 -9.79
C CYS A 23 -2.79 5.82 -11.15
N ARG A 24 -2.40 6.51 -12.23
CA ARG A 24 -2.52 6.01 -13.62
C ARG A 24 -3.94 5.55 -14.00
N GLY A 25 -4.96 6.16 -13.39
CA GLY A 25 -6.37 5.83 -13.64
C GLY A 25 -6.92 4.66 -12.83
N ALA A 26 -6.09 3.96 -12.05
CA ALA A 26 -6.53 2.95 -11.09
C ALA A 26 -6.69 3.55 -9.68
N GLU A 27 -7.64 3.04 -8.90
CA GLU A 27 -7.79 3.34 -7.47
C GLU A 27 -7.02 2.30 -6.65
N TYR A 28 -6.20 2.76 -5.72
CA TYR A 28 -5.51 1.94 -4.74
C TYR A 28 -6.08 2.27 -3.36
N ARG A 29 -6.68 1.27 -2.71
CA ARG A 29 -7.15 1.35 -1.33
C ARG A 29 -6.13 0.68 -0.44
N ILE A 30 -5.35 1.48 0.27
CA ILE A 30 -4.20 1.04 1.05
C ILE A 30 -4.57 1.10 2.52
N THR A 31 -4.64 -0.05 3.18
CA THR A 31 -4.84 -0.16 4.62
C THR A 31 -3.49 -0.42 5.29
N ILE A 32 -3.09 0.46 6.18
CA ILE A 32 -1.82 0.40 6.90
C ILE A 32 -2.09 0.08 8.36
N THR A 33 -1.54 -1.03 8.84
CA THR A 33 -1.41 -1.34 10.27
C THR A 33 0.02 -0.98 10.69
N ASN A 34 0.13 0.11 11.45
CA ASN A 34 1.39 0.68 11.89
C ASN A 34 1.78 0.12 13.26
N THR A 35 2.83 -0.69 13.32
CA THR A 35 3.37 -1.25 14.57
C THR A 35 4.47 -0.39 15.20
N GLY A 36 4.65 0.85 14.71
CA GLY A 36 5.64 1.80 15.22
C GLY A 36 6.90 1.94 14.36
N GLY A 37 6.90 1.35 13.17
CA GLY A 37 7.96 1.46 12.16
C GLY A 37 8.68 0.14 11.88
N GLY A 38 9.37 0.08 10.74
CA GLY A 38 9.99 -1.14 10.24
C GLY A 38 10.01 -1.16 8.71
N GLU A 39 10.50 -2.26 8.15
CA GLU A 39 10.37 -2.51 6.71
C GLU A 39 8.93 -2.95 6.40
N PRO A 40 8.23 -2.27 5.47
CA PRO A 40 6.83 -2.55 5.20
C PRO A 40 6.66 -3.94 4.56
N ARG A 41 5.77 -4.74 5.13
CA ARG A 41 5.25 -5.95 4.50
C ARG A 41 3.99 -5.58 3.73
N VAL A 42 4.01 -5.82 2.42
CA VAL A 42 2.92 -5.42 1.52
C VAL A 42 2.23 -6.66 0.96
N SER A 43 0.90 -6.63 0.96
CA SER A 43 0.06 -7.57 0.23
C SER A 43 -0.82 -6.82 -0.75
N VAL A 44 -0.97 -7.35 -1.95
CA VAL A 44 -1.82 -6.81 -3.01
C VAL A 44 -2.92 -7.82 -3.30
N ASP A 45 -4.17 -7.40 -3.15
CA ASP A 45 -5.35 -8.24 -3.29
C ASP A 45 -5.25 -9.57 -2.50
N GLY A 46 -4.64 -9.49 -1.31
CA GLY A 46 -4.44 -10.62 -0.39
C GLY A 46 -3.20 -11.46 -0.67
N GLN A 47 -2.43 -11.20 -1.72
CA GLN A 47 -1.19 -11.90 -2.03
C GLN A 47 0.03 -11.09 -1.54
N PRO A 48 0.90 -11.65 -0.68
CA PRO A 48 2.12 -10.97 -0.26
C PRO A 48 3.06 -10.77 -1.45
N ILE A 49 3.76 -9.63 -1.46
CA ILE A 49 4.81 -9.33 -2.43
C ILE A 49 6.13 -9.10 -1.69
N ASP A 50 7.24 -9.48 -2.31
CA ASP A 50 8.58 -9.36 -1.71
C ASP A 50 9.09 -7.91 -1.69
N GLU A 51 8.54 -7.07 -2.57
CA GLU A 51 8.94 -5.67 -2.72
C GLU A 51 7.84 -4.72 -2.22
N SER A 52 8.22 -3.50 -1.85
CA SER A 52 7.27 -2.43 -1.55
C SER A 52 6.77 -1.69 -2.80
N ILE A 53 6.90 -2.29 -3.99
CA ILE A 53 6.48 -1.71 -5.27
C ILE A 53 5.25 -2.46 -5.78
N VAL A 54 4.09 -1.83 -5.68
CA VAL A 54 2.84 -2.36 -6.21
C VAL A 54 2.79 -2.10 -7.72
N PRO A 55 2.63 -3.12 -8.58
CA PRO A 55 2.53 -2.93 -10.02
C PRO A 55 1.39 -1.98 -10.40
N TYR A 56 1.56 -1.25 -11.52
CA TYR A 56 0.46 -0.44 -12.02
C TYR A 56 -0.69 -1.31 -12.53
N ALA A 57 -1.88 -1.06 -12.01
CA ALA A 57 -3.09 -1.70 -12.50
C ALA A 57 -3.66 -0.93 -13.70
N PRO A 58 -4.46 -1.59 -14.55
CA PRO A 58 -5.17 -0.93 -15.64
C PRO A 58 -6.05 0.22 -15.13
N ALA A 59 -6.25 1.25 -15.96
CA ALA A 59 -7.16 2.33 -15.63
C ALA A 59 -8.59 1.79 -15.42
N GLY A 60 -9.28 2.32 -14.40
CA GLY A 60 -10.61 1.85 -13.98
C GLY A 60 -10.59 0.65 -13.02
N SER A 61 -9.43 0.03 -12.76
CA SER A 61 -9.31 -1.01 -11.75
C SER A 61 -9.27 -0.44 -10.34
N THR A 62 -9.70 -1.26 -9.38
CA THR A 62 -9.52 -1.03 -7.95
C THR A 62 -8.61 -2.10 -7.38
N VAL A 63 -7.55 -1.68 -6.69
CA VAL A 63 -6.55 -2.55 -6.06
C VAL A 63 -6.65 -2.40 -4.56
N THR A 64 -6.73 -3.50 -3.84
CA THR A 64 -6.64 -3.51 -2.38
C THR A 64 -5.20 -3.77 -1.97
N VAL A 65 -4.66 -2.93 -1.09
CA VAL A 65 -3.30 -3.08 -0.59
C VAL A 65 -3.35 -3.12 0.93
N GLN A 66 -2.77 -4.15 1.52
CA GLN A 66 -2.55 -4.23 2.96
C GLN A 66 -1.07 -4.00 3.26
N VAL A 67 -0.79 -3.21 4.29
CA VAL A 67 0.57 -2.87 4.71
C VAL A 67 0.69 -3.08 6.20
N ALA A 68 1.70 -3.82 6.63
CA ALA A 68 2.13 -3.86 8.02
C ALA A 68 3.53 -3.24 8.11
N THR A 69 3.70 -2.23 8.96
CA THR A 69 5.01 -1.58 9.20
C THR A 69 5.53 -1.86 10.58
#